data_AF-A0A7C7PEX7-F1
#
_entry.id   AF-A0A7C7PEX7-F1
#
_cell.length_a   1.000
_cell.length_b   1.000
_cell.length_c   1.000
_cell.angle_alpha   90.00
_cell.angle_beta   90.00
_cell.angle_gamma   90.00
#
_symmetry.space_group_name_H-M   'P 1'
#
loop_
_entity.id
_entity.type
_entity.pdbx_description
1 polymer ?
#
loop_
_entity_poly.entity_id
_entity_poly.type
_entity_poly.pdbx_seq_one_letter_code
_entity_poly.pdbx_strand_id
1 'polypeptide(L)'
;MSKTSLLDKINYPADLRKLRKEELKQLAKELREELIDVVSTTGGHLGAGLGVVELTIALHYVFDTPKDKLVWDVGHQAYPHKIITGRRDNIRTLRKGGGLSGFTKRSESEYDTFGAAHSSTSISSTLGIAVAKSLSNNSNHAIAVIGDGAMSAGMAYEAMNNAGAMKSKLIVILNDNDMSIA
;
A
#
# COMPACT_ATOMS: atom_id res chain seq x y z
N MET A 1 9.12 -16.43 24.07
CA MET A 1 9.18 -16.45 22.59
C MET A 1 8.54 -15.17 22.09
N SER A 2 9.13 -14.50 21.08
CA SER A 2 8.52 -13.29 20.50
C SER A 2 7.12 -13.63 19.97
N LYS A 3 6.14 -12.75 20.20
CA LYS A 3 4.78 -12.89 19.64
C LYS A 3 4.77 -12.79 18.11
N THR A 4 5.83 -12.25 17.50
CA THR A 4 5.91 -11.86 16.09
C THR A 4 7.14 -12.46 15.39
N SER A 5 7.31 -13.77 15.52
CA SER A 5 8.51 -14.51 15.11
C SER A 5 8.90 -14.44 13.62
N LEU A 6 7.94 -14.25 12.71
CA LEU A 6 8.18 -14.06 11.29
C LEU A 6 8.30 -12.58 10.95
N LEU A 7 7.44 -11.73 11.50
CA LEU A 7 7.48 -10.28 11.27
C LEU A 7 8.79 -9.66 11.76
N ASP A 8 9.39 -10.18 12.84
CA ASP A 8 10.71 -9.79 13.34
C ASP A 8 11.84 -10.02 12.33
N LYS A 9 11.62 -10.87 11.32
CA LYS A 9 12.58 -11.16 10.25
C LYS A 9 12.37 -10.29 9.01
N ILE A 10 11.34 -9.44 8.98
CA ILE A 10 10.97 -8.65 7.81
C ILE A 10 11.22 -7.18 8.10
N ASN A 11 12.34 -6.67 7.57
CA ASN A 11 12.58 -5.23 7.53
C ASN A 11 12.08 -4.64 6.22
N TYR A 12 12.30 -5.34 5.11
CA TYR A 12 11.91 -4.87 3.77
C TYR A 12 11.19 -5.97 2.97
N PRO A 13 10.49 -5.62 1.87
CA PRO A 13 9.83 -6.60 1.01
C PRO A 13 10.75 -7.72 0.48
N ALA A 14 12.05 -7.46 0.36
CA ALA A 14 13.03 -8.47 -0.03
C ALA A 14 13.14 -9.61 1.01
N ASP A 15 12.91 -9.33 2.30
CA ASP A 15 12.89 -10.35 3.35
C ASP A 15 11.60 -11.16 3.32
N LEU A 16 10.47 -10.49 3.10
CA LEU A 16 9.16 -11.13 2.89
C LEU A 16 9.22 -12.18 1.76
N ARG A 17 9.86 -11.85 0.63
CA ARG A 17 9.99 -12.77 -0.51
C ARG A 17 10.86 -14.00 -0.26
N LYS A 18 11.60 -14.07 0.85
CA LYS A 18 12.36 -15.26 1.27
C LYS A 18 11.50 -16.28 2.01
N LEU A 19 10.31 -15.88 2.47
CA LEU A 19 9.40 -16.78 3.16
C LEU A 19 8.75 -17.76 2.20
N ARG A 20 8.46 -18.96 2.71
CA ARG A 20 7.66 -19.96 2.00
C ARG A 20 6.19 -19.52 2.00
N LYS A 21 5.43 -19.92 0.98
CA LYS A 21 4.04 -19.49 0.81
C LYS A 21 3.15 -19.89 2.00
N GLU A 22 3.45 -21.02 2.64
CA GLU A 22 2.72 -21.53 3.79
C GLU A 22 2.89 -20.64 5.03
N GLU A 23 4.00 -19.91 5.12
CA GLU A 23 4.33 -19.01 6.23
C GLU A 23 3.58 -17.67 6.13
N LEU A 24 3.04 -17.32 4.95
CA LEU A 24 2.35 -16.05 4.72
C LEU A 24 1.07 -15.90 5.56
N LYS A 25 0.38 -17.00 5.87
CA LYS A 25 -0.80 -17.00 6.75
C LYS A 25 -0.43 -16.61 8.17
N GLN A 26 0.69 -17.14 8.68
CA GLN A 26 1.19 -16.77 10.00
C GLN A 26 1.66 -15.31 10.01
N LEU A 27 2.37 -14.88 8.97
CA LEU A 27 2.78 -13.49 8.85
C LEU A 27 1.59 -12.52 8.86
N ALA A 28 0.50 -12.85 8.14
CA ALA A 28 -0.71 -12.03 8.13
C ALA A 28 -1.33 -11.91 9.52
N LYS A 29 -1.30 -12.98 10.33
CA LYS A 29 -1.73 -12.94 11.72
C LYS A 29 -0.83 -12.02 12.55
N GLU A 30 0.48 -12.19 12.48
CA GLU A 30 1.45 -11.38 13.23
C GLU A 30 1.39 -9.89 12.85
N LEU A 31 1.25 -9.58 11.56
CA LEU A 31 1.12 -8.21 11.05
C LEU A 31 -0.20 -7.56 11.49
N ARG A 32 -1.28 -8.34 11.56
CA ARG A 32 -2.57 -7.90 12.09
C ARG A 32 -2.49 -7.57 13.58
N GLU A 33 -1.84 -8.42 14.37
CA GLU A 33 -1.62 -8.19 15.80
C GLU A 33 -0.76 -6.94 16.05
N GLU A 34 0.33 -6.76 15.29
CA GLU A 34 1.16 -5.55 15.35
C GLU A 34 0.33 -4.29 15.01
N LEU A 35 -0.49 -4.35 13.95
CA LEU A 35 -1.33 -3.22 13.56
C LEU A 35 -2.32 -2.81 14.67
N ILE A 36 -2.99 -3.79 15.29
CA ILE A 36 -3.92 -3.54 16.40
C ILE A 36 -3.18 -2.88 17.57
N ASP A 37 -2.03 -3.42 17.95
CA ASP A 37 -1.23 -2.90 19.06
C ASP A 37 -0.78 -1.46 18.80
N VAL A 38 -0.27 -1.17 17.60
CA VAL A 38 0.16 0.17 17.21
C VAL A 38 -1.00 1.17 17.27
N VAL A 39 -2.11 0.86 16.59
CA VAL A 39 -3.24 1.79 16.49
C VAL A 39 -3.95 1.97 17.84
N SER A 40 -3.89 0.98 18.75
CA SER A 40 -4.39 1.13 20.12
C SER A 40 -3.69 2.26 20.89
N THR A 41 -2.43 2.57 20.52
CA THR A 41 -1.63 3.61 21.18
C THR A 41 -1.59 4.93 20.42
N THR A 42 -1.67 4.91 19.09
CA THR A 42 -1.56 6.12 18.25
C THR A 42 -2.92 6.67 17.78
N GLY A 43 -3.99 5.87 17.86
CA GLY A 43 -5.19 6.09 17.07
C GLY A 43 -4.92 5.96 15.56
N GLY A 44 -5.93 6.23 14.73
CA GLY A 44 -5.82 6.13 13.27
C GLY A 44 -6.80 5.16 12.62
N HIS A 45 -6.55 4.85 11.36
CA HIS A 45 -7.48 4.12 10.49
C HIS A 45 -7.34 2.60 10.66
N LEU A 46 -7.82 2.09 11.80
CA LEU A 46 -7.71 0.66 12.12
C LEU A 46 -8.42 -0.23 11.10
N GLY A 47 -9.71 0.00 10.86
CA GLY A 47 -10.53 -0.85 9.99
C GLY A 47 -9.99 -0.95 8.56
N ALA A 48 -9.61 0.20 7.99
CA ALA A 48 -9.04 0.27 6.65
C ALA A 48 -7.71 -0.51 6.55
N GLY A 49 -6.82 -0.37 7.53
CA GLY A 49 -5.55 -1.12 7.56
C GLY A 49 -5.75 -2.63 7.75
N LEU A 50 -6.67 -3.04 8.61
CA LEU A 50 -6.95 -4.46 8.88
C LEU A 50 -7.49 -5.18 7.63
N GLY A 51 -8.29 -4.49 6.81
CA GLY A 51 -8.87 -5.04 5.59
C GLY A 51 -7.87 -5.34 4.48
N VAL A 52 -6.66 -4.75 4.53
CA VAL A 52 -5.66 -4.89 3.47
C VAL A 52 -4.37 -5.60 3.91
N VAL A 53 -4.37 -6.27 5.06
CA VAL A 53 -3.17 -6.98 5.58
C VAL A 53 -2.70 -8.03 4.56
N GLU A 54 -3.58 -8.94 4.15
CA GLU A 54 -3.28 -10.00 3.21
C GLU A 54 -2.94 -9.44 1.82
N LEU A 55 -3.69 -8.44 1.36
CA LEU A 55 -3.43 -7.76 0.09
C LEU A 55 -2.03 -7.13 0.08
N THR A 56 -1.65 -6.45 1.16
CA THR A 56 -0.33 -5.83 1.31
C THR A 56 0.78 -6.88 1.23
N ILE A 57 0.62 -8.00 1.94
CA ILE A 57 1.58 -9.12 1.89
C ILE A 57 1.68 -9.66 0.47
N ALA A 58 0.55 -9.95 -0.19
CA ALA A 58 0.54 -10.47 -1.55
C ALA A 58 1.23 -9.52 -2.54
N LEU A 59 0.95 -8.22 -2.45
CA LEU A 59 1.56 -7.19 -3.29
C LEU A 59 3.08 -7.17 -3.15
N HIS A 60 3.59 -7.11 -1.92
CA HIS A 60 5.04 -7.05 -1.67
C HIS A 60 5.76 -8.40 -1.87
N TYR A 61 5.02 -9.51 -1.82
CA TYR A 61 5.53 -10.84 -2.12
C TYR A 61 5.67 -11.06 -3.64
N VAL A 62 4.69 -10.59 -4.44
CA VAL A 62 4.66 -10.79 -5.89
C VAL A 62 5.46 -9.74 -6.66
N PHE A 63 5.39 -8.47 -6.24
CA PHE A 63 6.03 -7.35 -6.94
C PHE A 63 7.37 -6.95 -6.31
N ASP A 64 8.34 -6.58 -7.15
CA ASP A 64 9.66 -6.11 -6.72
C ASP A 64 9.62 -4.60 -6.42
N THR A 65 8.88 -4.22 -5.38
CA THR A 65 8.91 -2.84 -4.86
C THR A 65 10.28 -2.54 -4.24
N PRO A 66 10.88 -1.37 -4.50
CA PRO A 66 10.27 -0.17 -5.09
C PRO A 66 10.53 0.01 -6.59
N LYS A 67 11.06 -0.98 -7.31
CA LYS A 67 11.23 -0.91 -8.78
C LYS A 67 9.86 -0.96 -9.48
N ASP A 68 9.03 -1.89 -9.03
CA ASP A 68 7.60 -1.86 -9.26
C ASP A 68 6.97 -0.77 -8.39
N LYS A 69 6.07 -0.01 -9.00
CA LYS A 69 5.49 1.20 -8.40
C LYS A 69 4.11 0.89 -7.89
N LEU A 70 3.98 0.89 -6.56
CA LEU A 70 2.71 0.70 -5.85
C LEU A 70 2.20 2.06 -5.36
N VAL A 71 0.94 2.36 -5.69
CA VAL A 71 0.22 3.55 -5.24
C VAL A 71 -1.03 3.12 -4.48
N TRP A 72 -1.17 3.63 -3.26
CA TRP A 72 -2.37 3.46 -2.44
C TRP A 72 -3.23 4.72 -2.57
N ASP A 73 -4.50 4.57 -2.98
CA ASP A 73 -5.46 5.67 -2.99
C ASP A 73 -5.79 6.10 -1.56
N VAL A 74 -5.79 7.41 -1.28
CA VAL A 74 -5.85 8.03 0.06
C VAL A 74 -4.65 7.66 0.96
N GLY A 75 -4.24 6.41 1.03
CA GLY A 75 -3.10 5.91 1.81
C GLY A 75 -3.40 5.62 3.28
N HIS A 76 -4.64 5.85 3.74
CA HIS A 76 -5.07 5.59 5.12
C HIS A 76 -5.05 4.10 5.51
N GLN A 77 -5.23 3.22 4.53
CA GLN A 77 -5.15 1.77 4.64
C GLN A 77 -3.71 1.24 4.62
N ALA A 78 -2.71 2.08 4.33
CA ALA A 78 -1.34 1.65 4.05
C ALA A 78 -0.47 1.41 5.32
N TYR A 79 -1.07 1.22 6.50
CA TYR A 79 -0.30 0.96 7.73
C TYR A 79 0.48 -0.37 7.67
N PRO A 80 -0.12 -1.50 7.23
CA PRO A 80 0.65 -2.73 7.00
C PRO A 80 1.80 -2.51 6.01
N HIS A 81 1.56 -1.71 4.97
CA HIS A 81 2.58 -1.36 3.97
C HIS A 81 3.76 -0.66 4.63
N LYS A 82 3.53 0.35 5.47
CA LYS A 82 4.60 1.03 6.22
C LYS A 82 5.38 0.07 7.11
N ILE A 83 4.69 -0.81 7.84
CA ILE A 83 5.32 -1.77 8.75
C ILE A 83 6.35 -2.64 8.01
N ILE A 84 5.98 -3.21 6.85
CA ILE A 84 6.85 -4.16 6.12
C ILE A 84 7.80 -3.50 5.10
N THR A 85 7.93 -2.17 5.14
CA THR A 85 8.82 -1.38 4.25
C THR A 85 9.76 -0.49 5.05
N GLY A 86 10.38 -1.07 6.08
CA GLY A 86 11.47 -0.47 6.85
C GLY A 86 11.04 0.49 7.95
N ARG A 87 9.74 0.60 8.25
CA ARG A 87 9.22 1.61 9.19
C ARG A 87 8.56 1.04 10.44
N ARG A 88 8.71 -0.27 10.70
CA ARG A 88 8.15 -0.92 11.89
C ARG A 88 8.60 -0.24 13.19
N ASP A 89 9.90 0.01 13.37
CA ASP A 89 10.42 0.62 14.62
C ASP A 89 9.84 2.02 14.90
N ASN A 90 9.56 2.77 13.83
CA ASN A 90 9.01 4.12 13.93
C ASN A 90 7.47 4.15 13.89
N ILE A 91 6.79 3.01 13.73
CA ILE A 91 5.35 2.98 13.50
C ILE A 91 4.55 3.52 14.69
N ARG A 92 5.07 3.45 15.91
CA ARG A 92 4.46 4.04 17.12
C ARG A 92 4.48 5.59 17.13
N THR A 93 5.13 6.21 16.15
CA THR A 93 5.14 7.68 15.94
C THR A 93 4.07 8.16 14.94
N LEU A 94 3.28 7.24 14.38
CA LEU A 94 2.25 7.52 13.38
C LEU A 94 1.32 8.67 13.82
N ARG A 95 1.13 9.64 12.94
CA ARG A 95 0.32 10.86 13.12
C ARG A 95 0.79 11.81 14.24
N LYS A 96 1.97 11.58 14.83
CA LYS A 96 2.57 12.51 15.81
C LYS A 96 3.44 13.54 15.10
N GLY A 97 3.58 14.73 15.69
CA GLY A 97 4.48 15.76 15.18
C GLY A 97 5.92 15.23 15.08
N GLY A 98 6.55 15.38 13.91
CA GLY A 98 7.89 14.83 13.63
C GLY A 98 7.93 13.30 13.42
N GLY A 99 6.80 12.60 13.53
CA GLY A 99 6.68 11.16 13.29
C GLY A 99 6.20 10.81 11.87
N LEU A 100 5.81 9.54 11.69
CA LEU A 100 5.30 9.05 10.41
C LEU A 100 3.93 9.67 10.06
N SER A 101 3.72 9.92 8.78
CA SER A 101 2.44 10.34 8.22
C SER A 101 1.38 9.24 8.37
N GLY A 102 0.13 9.63 8.60
CA GLY A 102 -1.03 8.72 8.55
C GLY A 102 -1.42 8.27 7.14
N PHE A 103 -0.69 8.71 6.12
CA PHE A 103 -0.87 8.38 4.70
C PHE A 103 0.50 8.06 4.08
N THR A 104 0.52 7.54 2.86
CA THR A 104 1.77 7.45 2.10
C THR A 104 2.33 8.86 1.85
N LYS A 105 3.64 9.03 1.96
CA LYS A 105 4.33 10.30 1.77
C LYS A 105 5.66 10.08 1.06
N ARG A 106 5.81 10.64 -0.14
CA ARG A 106 7.01 10.45 -0.99
C ARG A 106 8.34 10.79 -0.31
N SER A 107 8.35 11.80 0.56
CA SER A 107 9.55 12.20 1.29
C SER A 107 9.86 11.30 2.50
N GLU A 108 8.94 10.41 2.87
CA GLU A 108 9.09 9.50 4.03
C GLU A 108 9.72 8.17 3.63
N SER A 109 9.45 7.68 2.42
CA SER A 109 9.96 6.38 1.96
C SER A 109 9.96 6.28 0.44
N GLU A 110 10.94 5.56 -0.12
CA GLU A 110 10.98 5.19 -1.55
C GLU A 110 9.84 4.24 -1.96
N TYR A 111 9.22 3.58 -0.97
CA TYR A 111 8.07 2.70 -1.16
C TYR A 111 6.74 3.48 -1.27
N ASP A 112 6.73 4.76 -0.87
CA ASP A 112 5.56 5.65 -0.94
C ASP A 112 5.57 6.41 -2.28
N THR A 113 5.26 5.72 -3.37
CA THR A 113 5.39 6.25 -4.74
C THR A 113 4.62 7.56 -4.97
N PHE A 114 3.45 7.69 -4.36
CA PHE A 114 2.56 8.85 -4.46
C PHE A 114 1.95 9.13 -3.07
N GLY A 115 1.74 10.41 -2.74
CA GLY A 115 1.41 10.85 -1.38
C GLY A 115 0.17 11.72 -1.30
N ALA A 116 -0.95 11.25 -1.83
CA ALA A 116 -2.23 11.97 -1.76
C ALA A 116 -3.12 11.40 -0.65
N ALA A 117 -3.66 12.29 0.18
CA ALA A 117 -4.73 11.97 1.14
C ALA A 117 -6.13 12.13 0.54
N HIS A 118 -6.30 13.00 -0.47
CA HIS A 118 -7.53 13.05 -1.24
C HIS A 118 -7.72 11.77 -2.05
N SER A 119 -8.96 11.31 -2.13
CA SER A 119 -9.33 10.08 -2.82
C SER A 119 -9.25 10.22 -4.34
N SER A 120 -9.30 9.07 -5.01
CA SER A 120 -9.56 8.93 -6.44
C SER A 120 -8.42 9.39 -7.35
N THR A 121 -7.25 9.65 -6.76
CA THR A 121 -6.04 10.14 -7.46
C THR A 121 -5.10 9.01 -7.91
N SER A 122 -5.27 7.79 -7.39
CA SER A 122 -4.34 6.67 -7.59
C SER A 122 -4.27 6.20 -9.04
N ILE A 123 -5.40 6.01 -9.73
CA ILE A 123 -5.41 5.49 -11.10
C ILE A 123 -4.72 6.48 -12.05
N SER A 124 -5.05 7.77 -11.93
CA SER A 124 -4.46 8.83 -12.77
C SER A 124 -2.95 8.96 -12.56
N SER A 125 -2.51 9.03 -11.30
CA SER A 125 -1.08 9.11 -10.96
C SER A 125 -0.31 7.87 -11.40
N THR A 126 -0.90 6.67 -11.25
CA THR A 126 -0.28 5.41 -11.66
C THR A 126 -0.23 5.26 -13.18
N LEU A 127 -1.22 5.77 -13.91
CA LEU A 127 -1.18 5.85 -15.38
C LEU A 127 0.01 6.70 -15.84
N GLY A 128 0.22 7.87 -15.23
CA GLY A 128 1.39 8.71 -15.53
C GLY A 128 2.72 7.97 -15.30
N ILE A 129 2.81 7.18 -14.22
CA ILE A 129 3.96 6.32 -13.92
C ILE A 129 4.13 5.23 -14.99
N ALA A 130 3.05 4.58 -15.42
CA ALA A 130 3.07 3.55 -16.45
C ALA A 130 3.57 4.09 -17.79
N VAL A 131 3.10 5.28 -18.19
CA VAL A 131 3.55 5.98 -19.41
C VAL A 131 5.02 6.34 -19.32
N ALA A 132 5.47 6.92 -18.19
CA ALA A 132 6.88 7.26 -17.99
C ALA A 132 7.79 6.02 -18.05
N LYS A 133 7.35 4.88 -17.50
CA LYS A 133 8.06 3.60 -17.61
C LYS A 133 8.15 3.12 -19.05
N SER A 134 7.05 3.19 -19.81
CA SER A 134 7.05 2.82 -21.24
C SER A 134 8.02 3.68 -22.05
N LEU A 135 8.01 5.00 -21.85
CA LEU A 135 8.92 5.93 -22.53
C LEU A 135 10.41 5.72 -22.18
N SER A 136 10.69 5.14 -21.01
CA SER A 136 12.05 4.84 -20.56
C SER A 136 12.47 3.39 -20.80
N ASN A 137 11.72 2.62 -21.61
CA ASN A 137 11.94 1.19 -21.85
C ASN A 137 12.02 0.37 -20.56
N ASN A 138 11.32 0.81 -19.52
CA ASN A 138 11.27 0.16 -18.22
C ASN A 138 10.04 -0.77 -18.16
N SER A 139 10.27 -2.08 -18.02
CA SER A 139 9.21 -3.09 -18.07
C SER A 139 8.55 -3.40 -16.71
N ASN A 140 8.98 -2.75 -15.63
CA ASN A 140 8.42 -2.92 -14.29
C ASN A 140 6.95 -2.51 -14.22
N HIS A 141 6.26 -3.01 -13.20
CA HIS A 141 4.83 -2.82 -13.02
C HIS A 141 4.50 -1.46 -12.40
N ALA A 142 3.33 -0.94 -12.75
CA ALA A 142 2.68 0.17 -12.08
C ALA A 142 1.31 -0.33 -11.58
N ILE A 143 1.09 -0.23 -10.26
CA ILE A 143 -0.03 -0.82 -9.55
C ILE A 143 -0.74 0.26 -8.73
N ALA A 144 -2.04 0.40 -8.94
CA ALA A 144 -2.92 1.24 -8.14
C ALA A 144 -3.82 0.36 -7.26
N VAL A 145 -3.93 0.67 -5.97
CA VAL A 145 -4.95 0.11 -5.07
C VAL A 145 -5.94 1.21 -4.72
N ILE A 146 -7.21 1.00 -5.06
CA ILE A 146 -8.29 1.96 -4.85
C ILE A 146 -9.46 1.29 -4.12
N GLY A 147 -10.06 1.98 -3.13
CA GLY A 147 -11.27 1.49 -2.46
C GLY A 147 -12.53 1.77 -3.28
N ASP A 148 -13.60 1.00 -3.07
CA ASP A 148 -14.91 1.17 -3.72
C ASP A 148 -15.50 2.58 -3.53
N GLY A 149 -15.46 3.14 -2.32
CA GLY A 149 -15.87 4.53 -2.09
C GLY A 149 -15.07 5.54 -2.92
N ALA A 150 -13.74 5.38 -3.00
CA ALA A 150 -12.87 6.24 -3.80
C ALA A 150 -13.08 6.06 -5.32
N MET A 151 -13.57 4.89 -5.74
CA MET A 151 -13.87 4.59 -7.14
C MET A 151 -15.02 5.43 -7.69
N SER A 152 -15.93 5.90 -6.83
CA SER A 152 -17.14 6.62 -7.21
C SER A 152 -16.90 8.04 -7.78
N ALA A 153 -15.72 8.62 -7.57
CA ALA A 153 -15.44 9.98 -8.04
C ALA A 153 -15.09 10.03 -9.53
N GLY A 154 -15.49 11.11 -10.21
CA GLY A 154 -15.26 11.31 -11.65
C GLY A 154 -13.80 11.16 -12.08
N MET A 155 -12.83 11.60 -11.26
CA MET A 155 -11.40 11.48 -11.56
C MET A 155 -10.96 10.03 -11.77
N ALA A 156 -11.52 9.07 -11.03
CA ALA A 156 -11.21 7.65 -11.20
C ALA A 156 -11.73 7.12 -12.55
N TYR A 157 -12.94 7.52 -12.95
CA TYR A 157 -13.54 7.17 -14.24
C TYR A 157 -12.80 7.80 -15.42
N GLU A 158 -12.42 9.07 -15.32
CA GLU A 158 -11.60 9.75 -16.33
C GLU A 158 -10.25 9.05 -16.51
N ALA A 159 -9.59 8.69 -15.41
CA ALA A 159 -8.32 7.99 -15.43
C ALA A 159 -8.42 6.59 -16.06
N MET A 160 -9.48 5.82 -15.74
CA MET A 160 -9.73 4.53 -16.38
C MET A 160 -10.00 4.65 -17.87
N ASN A 161 -10.83 5.61 -18.28
CA ASN A 161 -11.12 5.87 -19.69
C ASN A 161 -9.83 6.20 -20.45
N ASN A 162 -8.98 7.06 -19.87
CA ASN A 162 -7.69 7.39 -20.45
C ASN A 162 -6.75 6.17 -20.53
N ALA A 163 -6.65 5.38 -19.45
CA ALA A 163 -5.85 4.16 -19.44
C ALA A 163 -6.28 3.16 -20.53
N GLY A 164 -7.60 3.01 -20.74
CA GLY A 164 -8.18 2.19 -21.81
C GLY A 164 -7.86 2.71 -23.21
N ALA A 165 -8.00 4.02 -23.44
CA ALA A 165 -7.65 4.66 -24.71
C ALA A 165 -6.16 4.49 -25.05
N MET A 166 -5.28 4.61 -24.05
CA MET A 166 -3.83 4.49 -24.22
C MET A 166 -3.33 3.04 -24.31
N LYS A 167 -4.16 2.04 -23.95
CA LYS A 167 -3.75 0.62 -23.79
C LYS A 167 -2.51 0.46 -22.90
N SER A 168 -2.43 1.26 -21.83
CA SER A 168 -1.27 1.29 -20.93
C SER A 168 -1.17 0.01 -20.08
N LYS A 169 0.04 -0.46 -19.82
CA LYS A 169 0.31 -1.59 -18.90
C LYS A 169 0.17 -1.14 -17.45
N LEU A 170 -1.07 -1.13 -16.96
CA LEU A 170 -1.47 -0.70 -15.62
C LEU A 170 -2.22 -1.82 -14.91
N ILE A 171 -1.93 -2.06 -13.62
CA ILE A 171 -2.70 -2.96 -12.77
C ILE A 171 -3.52 -2.09 -11.81
N VAL A 172 -4.84 -2.25 -11.83
CA VAL A 172 -5.75 -1.59 -10.87
C VAL A 172 -6.37 -2.68 -10.01
N ILE A 173 -6.23 -2.55 -8.69
CA ILE A 173 -6.84 -3.42 -7.69
C ILE A 173 -7.94 -2.62 -7.00
N LEU A 174 -9.17 -3.06 -7.21
CA LEU A 174 -10.32 -2.57 -6.47
C LEU A 174 -10.40 -3.33 -5.13
N ASN A 175 -10.16 -2.61 -4.03
CA ASN A 175 -10.38 -3.08 -2.67
C ASN A 175 -11.82 -2.77 -2.27
N ASP A 176 -12.73 -3.64 -2.70
CA ASP A 176 -14.16 -3.53 -2.42
C ASP A 176 -14.48 -4.14 -1.06
N ASN A 177 -14.95 -3.33 -0.12
CA ASN A 177 -15.41 -3.78 1.18
C ASN A 177 -16.82 -3.28 1.52
N ASP A 178 -17.59 -2.86 0.52
CA ASP A 178 -18.94 -2.28 0.64
C ASP A 178 -19.04 -1.09 1.63
N MET A 179 -17.93 -0.39 1.88
CA MET A 179 -17.85 0.63 2.93
C MET A 179 -17.20 1.92 2.42
N SER A 180 -17.88 3.03 2.68
CA SER A 180 -17.30 4.38 2.69
C SER A 180 -17.62 5.06 4.02
N ILE A 181 -16.83 6.04 4.40
CA ILE A 181 -17.24 6.97 5.46
C ILE A 181 -18.20 7.97 4.83
N ALA A 182 -19.41 8.07 5.40
CA ALA A 182 -20.42 9.07 5.05
C ALA A 182 -20.26 10.33 5.91
#